data_AF-A0A2G9PAK7-F1
#
_entry.id   AF-A0A2G9PAK7-F1
#
_cell.length_a   1.000
_cell.length_b   1.000
_cell.length_c   1.000
_cell.angle_alpha   90.00
_cell.angle_beta   90.00
_cell.angle_gamma   90.00
#
_symmetry.space_group_name_H-M   'P 1'
#
loop_
_entity.id
_entity.type
_entity.pdbx_description
1 polymer ?
#
loop_
_entity_poly.entity_id
_entity_poly.type
_entity_poly.pdbx_seq_one_letter_code
_entity_poly.pdbx_strand_id
1 'polypeptide(L)'
;MHALEYIAQKNERIIIGIGSANSEQTITNPFTLSERRHMIMRALETFQTPFELVPIDDVHDLAKWRALVSALRFGSVYSNNEFVVRALYRSHDVERIPRMVKANGSEIRRRIIQNDPSWQEFVPVAVRDYLISIGVGARLRELFSKE
;
A
#
# COMPACT_ATOMS: atom_id res chain seq x y z
N MET A 1 3.69 -0.61 11.68
CA MET A 1 3.59 -1.99 11.13
C MET A 1 2.37 -2.74 11.66
N HIS A 2 1.39 -2.04 12.25
CA HIS A 2 0.39 -2.65 13.12
C HIS A 2 -0.70 -3.45 12.40
N ALA A 3 -1.06 -3.07 11.17
CA ALA A 3 -2.10 -3.78 10.41
C ALA A 3 -1.67 -5.20 10.01
N LEU A 4 -0.41 -5.37 9.55
CA LEU A 4 0.09 -6.69 9.14
C LEU A 4 0.33 -7.60 10.35
N GLU A 5 0.80 -7.05 11.48
CA GLU A 5 0.92 -7.79 12.74
C GLU A 5 -0.45 -8.30 13.22
N TYR A 6 -1.49 -7.46 13.14
CA TYR A 6 -2.86 -7.87 13.47
C TYR A 6 -3.37 -9.01 12.58
N ILE A 7 -3.13 -8.91 11.27
CA ILE A 7 -3.53 -9.94 10.30
C ILE A 7 -2.74 -11.24 10.55
N ALA A 8 -1.45 -11.15 10.83
CA ALA A 8 -0.56 -12.28 11.09
C ALA A 8 -0.98 -13.12 12.31
N GLN A 9 -1.61 -12.52 13.32
CA GLN A 9 -2.10 -13.26 14.49
C GLN A 9 -3.20 -14.27 14.15
N LYS A 10 -3.86 -14.13 12.99
CA LYS A 10 -5.00 -14.95 12.58
C LYS A 10 -4.73 -15.80 11.33
N ASN A 11 -3.57 -15.62 10.68
CA ASN A 11 -3.30 -16.19 9.36
C ASN A 11 -1.87 -16.73 9.25
N GLU A 12 -1.71 -17.91 8.66
CA GLU A 12 -0.42 -18.55 8.44
C GLU A 12 0.37 -17.98 7.26
N ARG A 13 -0.32 -17.38 6.29
CA ARG A 13 0.25 -16.77 5.08
C ARG A 13 -0.55 -15.53 4.67
N ILE A 14 0.12 -14.52 4.13
CA ILE A 14 -0.50 -13.25 3.75
C ILE A 14 -0.26 -12.93 2.27
N ILE A 15 -1.30 -12.54 1.55
CA ILE A 15 -1.19 -11.95 0.21
C ILE A 15 -1.31 -10.43 0.36
N ILE A 16 -0.28 -9.69 -0.03
CA ILE A 16 -0.28 -8.22 0.00
C ILE A 16 -0.49 -7.71 -1.42
N GLY A 17 -1.71 -7.25 -1.69
CA GLY A 17 -2.05 -6.59 -2.95
C GLY A 17 -1.46 -5.18 -3.05
N ILE A 18 -0.60 -4.95 -4.04
CA ILE A 18 -0.12 -3.60 -4.40
C ILE A 18 -1.08 -3.04 -5.44
N GLY A 19 -2.09 -2.31 -4.98
CA GLY A 19 -3.10 -1.66 -5.83
C GLY A 19 -2.54 -0.54 -6.70
N SER A 20 -3.30 -0.14 -7.73
CA SER A 20 -2.89 0.85 -8.73
C SER A 20 -1.51 0.54 -9.32
N ALA A 21 -1.25 -0.74 -9.61
CA ALA A 21 0.06 -1.18 -10.09
C ALA A 21 0.44 -0.55 -11.45
N ASN A 22 -0.56 -0.23 -12.27
CA ASN A 22 -0.46 0.50 -13.54
C ASN A 22 -0.45 2.04 -13.43
N SER A 23 -0.48 2.62 -12.22
CA SER A 23 -0.37 4.07 -12.02
C SER A 23 0.95 4.41 -11.35
N GLU A 24 1.75 5.24 -12.02
CA GLU A 24 3.09 5.62 -11.59
C GLU A 24 3.37 7.09 -11.94
N GLN A 25 4.31 7.72 -11.22
CA GLN A 25 4.78 9.08 -11.46
C GLN A 25 3.67 10.16 -11.48
N THR A 26 2.66 10.03 -10.63
CA THR A 26 1.63 11.08 -10.40
C THR A 26 1.67 11.57 -8.96
N ILE A 27 0.97 12.67 -8.61
CA ILE A 27 0.94 13.13 -7.20
C ILE A 27 0.33 12.07 -6.27
N THR A 28 -0.63 11.30 -6.79
CA THR A 28 -1.39 10.30 -6.03
C THR A 28 -0.66 8.96 -5.99
N ASN A 29 0.10 8.64 -7.05
CA ASN A 29 0.93 7.45 -7.20
C ASN A 29 2.36 7.83 -7.66
N PRO A 30 3.18 8.41 -6.79
CA PRO A 30 4.47 8.98 -7.19
C PRO A 30 5.58 7.94 -7.39
N PHE A 31 5.32 6.68 -7.03
CA PHE A 31 6.31 5.62 -7.04
C PHE A 31 5.92 4.53 -8.03
N THR A 32 6.91 3.98 -8.72
CA THR A 32 6.70 2.83 -9.61
C THR A 32 6.31 1.58 -8.80
N LEU A 33 5.79 0.55 -9.47
CA LEU A 33 5.54 -0.75 -8.85
C LEU A 33 6.84 -1.32 -8.24
N SER A 34 7.96 -1.20 -8.94
CA SER A 34 9.27 -1.69 -8.47
C SER A 34 9.73 -0.97 -7.21
N GLU A 35 9.57 0.35 -7.15
CA GLU A 35 9.90 1.15 -5.95
C GLU A 35 9.00 0.77 -4.77
N ARG A 36 7.69 0.59 -5.01
CA ARG A 36 6.74 0.12 -3.98
C ARG A 36 7.10 -1.27 -3.45
N ARG A 37 7.41 -2.21 -4.34
CA ARG A 37 7.88 -3.55 -3.97
C ARG A 37 9.16 -3.47 -3.14
N HIS A 38 10.12 -2.66 -3.57
CA HIS A 38 11.38 -2.46 -2.84
C HIS A 38 11.12 -1.94 -1.42
N MET A 39 10.31 -0.90 -1.27
CA MET A 39 9.95 -0.33 0.03
C MET A 39 9.27 -1.36 0.93
N ILE A 40 8.31 -2.13 0.41
CA ILE A 40 7.59 -3.13 1.20
C ILE A 40 8.54 -4.26 1.63
N MET A 41 9.35 -4.79 0.71
CA MET A 41 10.32 -5.85 1.03
C MET A 41 11.32 -5.40 2.11
N ARG A 42 11.83 -4.17 2.01
CA ARG A 42 12.72 -3.58 3.02
C ARG A 42 12.01 -3.38 4.37
N ALA A 43 10.75 -2.93 4.36
CA ALA A 43 9.97 -2.73 5.57
C ALA A 43 9.63 -4.04 6.30
N LEU A 44 9.55 -5.15 5.56
CA LEU A 44 9.14 -6.46 6.05
C LEU A 44 10.29 -7.47 6.13
N GLU A 45 11.54 -7.00 6.08
CA GLU A 45 12.73 -7.87 6.11
C GLU A 45 12.77 -8.81 7.33
N THR A 46 12.29 -8.33 8.48
CA THR A 46 12.24 -9.10 9.74
C THR A 46 10.85 -9.70 10.04
N PHE A 47 9.89 -9.55 9.12
CA PHE A 47 8.53 -10.02 9.30
C PHE A 47 8.47 -11.55 9.19
N GLN A 48 7.92 -12.21 10.21
CA GLN A 48 8.02 -13.67 10.37
C GLN A 48 6.95 -14.44 9.57
N THR A 49 5.77 -13.86 9.38
CA THR A 49 4.69 -14.55 8.66
C THR A 49 4.97 -14.54 7.16
N PRO A 50 4.97 -15.72 6.50
CA PRO A 50 5.15 -15.80 5.05
C PRO A 50 4.19 -14.89 4.29
N PHE A 51 4.72 -14.11 3.35
CA PHE A 51 3.91 -13.22 2.53
C PHE A 51 4.31 -13.26 1.05
N GLU A 52 3.38 -12.87 0.20
CA GLU A 52 3.65 -12.61 -1.22
C GLU A 52 3.12 -11.23 -1.64
N LEU A 53 3.85 -10.59 -2.55
CA LEU A 53 3.47 -9.29 -3.13
C LEU A 53 2.89 -9.49 -4.52
N VAL A 54 1.61 -9.15 -4.67
CA VAL A 54 0.87 -9.29 -5.94
C VAL A 54 0.47 -7.90 -6.45
N PRO A 55 0.89 -7.50 -7.66
CA PRO A 55 0.39 -6.28 -8.28
C PRO A 55 -1.09 -6.43 -8.65
N ILE A 56 -1.88 -5.39 -8.37
CA ILE A 56 -3.29 -5.33 -8.76
C ILE A 56 -3.49 -4.02 -9.54
N ASP A 57 -3.77 -4.15 -10.83
CA ASP A 57 -4.05 -3.00 -11.69
C ASP A 57 -5.44 -2.43 -11.42
N ASP A 58 -5.56 -1.11 -11.57
CA ASP A 58 -6.86 -0.47 -11.60
C ASP A 58 -7.53 -0.78 -12.94
N VAL A 59 -8.73 -1.37 -12.86
CA VAL A 59 -9.58 -1.65 -14.02
C VAL A 59 -10.95 -1.01 -13.81
N HIS A 60 -11.50 -0.41 -14.86
CA HIS A 60 -12.78 0.29 -14.79
C HIS A 60 -14.01 -0.64 -14.70
N ASP A 61 -13.79 -1.96 -14.77
CA ASP A 61 -14.83 -2.98 -14.78
C ASP A 61 -14.76 -3.82 -13.50
N LEU A 62 -15.82 -3.75 -12.69
CA LEU A 62 -15.91 -4.44 -11.42
C LEU A 62 -15.90 -5.98 -11.57
N ALA A 63 -16.45 -6.53 -12.65
CA ALA A 63 -16.42 -7.97 -12.90
C ALA A 63 -15.01 -8.43 -13.25
N LYS A 64 -14.28 -7.67 -14.08
CA LYS A 64 -12.87 -7.94 -14.36
C LYS A 64 -12.00 -7.79 -13.11
N TRP A 65 -12.24 -6.76 -12.31
CA TRP A 65 -11.53 -6.57 -11.04
C TRP A 65 -11.74 -7.75 -10.09
N ARG A 66 -12.99 -8.22 -9.95
CA ARG A 66 -13.30 -9.41 -9.16
C ARG A 66 -12.62 -10.67 -9.69
N ALA A 67 -12.58 -10.86 -11.01
CA ALA A 67 -11.90 -12.00 -11.61
C ALA A 67 -10.39 -11.99 -11.30
N LEU A 68 -9.73 -10.83 -11.40
CA LEU A 68 -8.32 -10.67 -11.05
C LEU A 68 -8.06 -11.03 -9.59
N VAL A 69 -8.89 -10.50 -8.68
CA VAL A 69 -8.74 -10.75 -7.25
C VAL A 69 -9.03 -12.22 -6.92
N SER A 70 -10.14 -12.79 -7.39
CA SER A 70 -10.51 -14.18 -7.13
C SER A 70 -9.51 -15.20 -7.69
N ALA A 71 -8.69 -14.84 -8.68
CA ALA A 71 -7.62 -15.71 -9.18
C ALA A 71 -6.50 -15.96 -8.14
N LEU A 72 -6.36 -15.09 -7.14
CA LEU A 72 -5.28 -15.15 -6.14
C LEU A 72 -5.45 -16.24 -5.07
N ARG A 73 -6.61 -16.93 -5.03
CA ARG A 73 -6.92 -18.02 -4.09
C ARG A 73 -6.56 -17.68 -2.62
N PHE A 74 -7.43 -16.93 -1.95
CA PHE A 74 -7.31 -16.58 -0.53
C PHE A 74 -8.58 -16.97 0.25
N GLY A 75 -8.46 -17.07 1.57
CA GLY A 75 -9.58 -17.39 2.47
C GLY A 75 -10.36 -16.15 2.93
N SER A 76 -9.64 -15.20 3.54
CA SER A 76 -10.20 -13.97 4.13
C SER A 76 -9.59 -12.71 3.48
N VAL A 77 -10.36 -11.62 3.47
CA VAL A 77 -9.96 -10.32 2.92
C VAL A 77 -9.94 -9.28 4.02
N TYR A 78 -8.85 -8.53 4.11
CA TYR A 78 -8.71 -7.42 5.04
C TYR A 78 -8.70 -6.10 4.29
N SER A 79 -9.70 -5.25 4.51
CA SER A 79 -9.75 -3.94 3.82
C SER A 79 -10.58 -2.90 4.56
N ASN A 80 -10.08 -1.66 4.54
CA ASN A 80 -10.83 -0.48 4.97
C ASN A 80 -11.34 0.36 3.79
N ASN A 81 -11.14 -0.11 2.56
CA ASN A 81 -11.61 0.56 1.36
C ASN A 81 -13.06 0.13 1.06
N GLU A 82 -13.98 1.09 1.03
CA GLU A 82 -15.41 0.83 0.80
C GLU A 82 -15.69 0.10 -0.52
N PHE A 83 -14.94 0.42 -1.57
CA PHE A 83 -15.10 -0.26 -2.86
C PHE A 83 -14.73 -1.74 -2.75
N VAL A 84 -13.59 -2.07 -2.14
CA VAL A 84 -13.15 -3.46 -1.93
C VAL A 84 -14.16 -4.24 -1.08
N VAL A 85 -14.63 -3.64 0.03
CA VAL A 85 -15.64 -4.25 0.89
C VAL A 85 -16.91 -4.54 0.11
N ARG A 86 -17.46 -3.55 -0.60
CA ARG A 86 -18.68 -3.72 -1.40
C ARG A 86 -18.50 -4.68 -2.58
N ALA A 87 -17.30 -4.78 -3.14
CA ALA A 87 -17.02 -5.69 -4.24
C ALA A 87 -17.03 -7.17 -3.81
N LEU A 88 -16.57 -7.47 -2.59
CA LEU A 88 -16.26 -8.84 -2.15
C LEU A 88 -17.16 -9.38 -1.02
N TYR A 89 -17.90 -8.54 -0.28
CA TYR A 89 -18.67 -8.96 0.90
C TYR A 89 -19.70 -10.10 0.67
N ARG A 90 -20.13 -10.32 -0.58
CA ARG A 90 -21.07 -11.40 -0.92
C ARG A 90 -20.39 -12.73 -1.24
N SER A 91 -19.08 -12.71 -1.53
CA SER A 91 -18.35 -13.89 -2.02
C SER A 91 -17.18 -14.31 -1.14
N HIS A 92 -16.73 -13.45 -0.22
CA HIS A 92 -15.61 -13.72 0.66
C HIS A 92 -15.89 -13.16 2.06
N ASP A 93 -15.19 -13.72 3.05
CA ASP A 93 -15.15 -13.15 4.39
C ASP A 93 -14.29 -11.87 4.36
N VAL A 94 -14.93 -10.72 4.60
CA VAL A 94 -14.27 -9.42 4.55
C VAL A 94 -14.25 -8.79 5.94
N GLU A 95 -13.05 -8.65 6.49
CA GLU A 95 -12.81 -8.06 7.79
C GLU A 95 -12.25 -6.63 7.65
N ARG A 96 -12.78 -5.69 8.44
CA ARG A 96 -12.19 -4.35 8.55
C ARG A 96 -11.01 -4.37 9.51
N ILE A 97 -9.96 -3.65 9.16
CA ILE A 97 -8.76 -3.53 10.00
C ILE A 97 -8.99 -2.35 10.95
N PRO A 98 -8.79 -2.50 12.27
CA PRO A 98 -8.83 -1.35 13.18
C PRO A 98 -7.89 -0.23 12.71
N ARG A 99 -8.29 1.03 12.90
CA ARG A 99 -7.44 2.16 12.52
C ARG A 99 -6.23 2.22 13.46
N MET A 100 -5.08 1.77 12.98
CA MET A 100 -3.84 1.69 13.76
C MET A 100 -2.73 2.64 13.27
N VAL A 101 -3.02 3.52 12.30
CA VAL A 101 -2.03 4.45 11.72
C VAL A 101 -2.32 5.91 12.10
N LYS A 102 -1.25 6.63 12.44
CA LYS A 102 -1.30 8.07 12.79
C LYS A 102 -1.35 8.98 11.55
N ALA A 103 -0.80 8.54 10.42
CA ALA A 103 -0.86 9.24 9.14
C ALA A 103 -1.13 8.25 7.99
N ASN A 104 -1.71 8.75 6.90
CA ASN A 104 -1.91 8.01 5.66
C ASN A 104 -0.97 8.52 4.55
N GLY A 105 -0.96 7.84 3.40
CA GLY A 105 -0.08 8.21 2.29
C GLY A 105 -0.25 9.64 1.79
N SER A 106 -1.48 10.16 1.73
CA SER A 106 -1.74 11.54 1.31
C SER A 106 -1.13 12.56 2.27
N GLU A 107 -1.25 12.32 3.58
CA GLU A 107 -0.66 13.17 4.61
C GLU A 107 0.87 13.14 4.58
N ILE A 108 1.46 11.96 4.40
CA ILE A 108 2.92 11.80 4.28
C ILE A 108 3.44 12.58 3.06
N ARG A 109 2.81 12.41 1.89
CA ARG A 109 3.19 13.15 0.66
C ARG A 109 3.06 14.67 0.85
N ARG A 110 1.98 15.14 1.46
CA ARG A 110 1.77 16.56 1.78
C ARG A 110 2.91 17.13 2.62
N ARG A 111 3.32 16.44 3.68
CA ARG A 111 4.44 16.87 4.55
C ARG A 111 5.77 16.91 3.81
N ILE A 112 6.05 15.90 2.97
CA ILE A 112 7.26 15.89 2.13
C ILE A 112 7.29 17.11 1.20
N ILE A 113 6.17 17.42 0.53
CA ILE A 113 6.05 18.58 -0.36
C ILE A 113 6.33 19.89 0.40
N GLN A 114 5.83 19.99 1.63
CA GLN A 114 6.01 21.16 2.51
C GLN A 114 7.38 21.25 3.22
N ASN A 115 8.30 20.32 2.95
CA ASN A 115 9.58 20.19 3.68
C ASN A 115 9.41 20.01 5.20
N ASP A 116 8.30 19.42 5.65
CA ASP A 116 8.07 19.11 7.07
C ASP A 116 8.75 17.78 7.43
N PRO A 117 9.86 17.76 8.19
CA PRO A 117 10.63 16.55 8.47
C PRO A 117 9.87 15.52 9.30
N SER A 118 8.75 15.87 9.93
CA SER A 118 7.96 14.96 10.76
C SER A 118 7.38 13.79 9.96
N TRP A 119 7.32 13.86 8.62
CA TRP A 119 6.89 12.75 7.77
C TRP A 119 7.69 11.46 8.03
N GLN A 120 8.96 11.61 8.40
CA GLN A 120 9.91 10.51 8.62
C GLN A 120 9.47 9.57 9.76
N GLU A 121 8.71 10.07 10.73
CA GLU A 121 8.22 9.29 11.88
C GLU A 121 7.07 8.33 11.50
N PHE A 122 6.42 8.55 10.36
CA PHE A 122 5.26 7.75 9.93
C PHE A 122 5.62 6.57 9.03
N VAL A 123 6.90 6.40 8.70
CA VAL A 123 7.38 5.31 7.85
C VAL A 123 8.47 4.51 8.56
N PRO A 124 8.64 3.21 8.24
CA PRO A 124 9.78 2.44 8.72
C PRO A 124 11.12 3.07 8.31
N VAL A 125 12.15 2.92 9.15
CA VAL A 125 13.50 3.43 8.91
C VAL A 125 14.03 3.04 7.52
N ALA A 126 13.90 1.77 7.14
CA ALA A 126 14.37 1.29 5.84
C ALA A 126 13.65 1.97 4.64
N VAL A 127 12.38 2.34 4.80
CA VAL A 127 11.61 3.08 3.79
C VAL A 127 12.03 4.54 3.76
N ARG A 128 12.20 5.17 4.93
CA ARG A 128 12.72 6.55 5.06
C ARG A 128 14.04 6.70 4.33
N ASP A 129 14.99 5.82 4.61
CA ASP A 129 16.35 5.91 4.05
C ASP A 129 16.33 5.74 2.53
N TYR A 130 15.49 4.84 2.03
CA TYR A 130 15.25 4.69 0.60
C TYR A 130 14.61 5.94 -0.03
N LEU A 131 13.59 6.52 0.59
CA LEU A 131 12.94 7.73 0.09
C LEU A 131 13.90 8.93 0.03
N ILE A 132 14.79 9.05 1.02
CA ILE A 132 15.83 10.08 1.03
C ILE A 132 16.83 9.83 -0.11
N SER A 133 17.27 8.58 -0.32
CA SER A 133 18.28 8.26 -1.33
C SER A 133 17.81 8.53 -2.77
N ILE A 134 16.51 8.43 -3.04
CA ILE A 134 15.92 8.76 -4.34
C ILE A 134 15.51 10.23 -4.48
N GLY A 135 15.80 11.08 -3.49
CA GLY A 135 15.47 12.51 -3.52
C GLY A 135 13.96 12.79 -3.54
N VAL A 136 13.17 12.05 -2.74
CA VAL A 136 11.69 12.10 -2.77
C VAL A 136 11.12 13.53 -2.70
N GLY A 137 11.74 14.44 -1.94
CA GLY A 137 11.27 15.81 -1.78
C GLY A 137 11.25 16.60 -3.09
N ALA A 138 12.34 16.53 -3.85
CA ALA A 138 12.43 17.19 -5.15
C ALA A 138 11.42 16.59 -6.13
N ARG A 139 11.36 15.26 -6.19
CA ARG A 139 10.43 14.53 -7.07
C ARG A 139 8.96 14.90 -6.82
N LEU A 140 8.50 14.85 -5.56
CA LEU A 140 7.09 15.14 -5.25
C LEU A 140 6.72 16.60 -5.55
N ARG A 141 7.63 17.55 -5.33
CA ARG A 141 7.39 18.95 -5.70
C ARG A 141 7.32 19.15 -7.21
N GLU A 142 8.16 18.46 -7.97
CA GLU A 142 8.09 18.49 -9.43
C GLU A 142 6.76 17.92 -9.93
N LEU A 143 6.31 16.78 -9.39
CA LEU A 143 5.02 16.20 -9.73
C LEU A 143 3.85 17.14 -9.35
N PHE A 144 3.93 17.78 -8.18
CA PHE A 144 2.91 18.74 -7.73
C PHE A 144 2.81 19.97 -8.64
N SER A 145 3.92 20.44 -9.19
CA SER A 145 3.92 21.59 -10.12
C SER A 145 3.38 21.28 -11.52
N LYS A 146 3.18 20.00 -11.85
CA LYS A 146 2.68 19.54 -13.15
C LYS A 146 1.16 19.28 -13.17
N GLU A 147 0.50 19.37 -12.01
CA GLU A 147 -0.97 19.34 -11.88
C GLU A 147 -1.55 20.76 -11.88
#